data_AF-A0A819EYZ3-F1
#
_entry.id   AF-A0A819EYZ3-F1
#
_cell.length_a   1.000
_cell.length_b   1.000
_cell.length_c   1.000
_cell.angle_alpha   90.00
_cell.angle_beta   90.00
_cell.angle_gamma   90.00
#
_symmetry.space_group_name_H-M   'P 1'
#
loop_
_entity.id
_entity.type
_entity.pdbx_description
1 polymer ?
#
loop_
_entity_poly.entity_id
_entity_poly.type
_entity_poly.pdbx_seq_one_letter_code
_entity_poly.pdbx_strand_id
1 'polypeptide(L)'
;MRTLPDGVVCHTFGYGLGHRAALLSQLAEQGHGGTFTFIDQVDSIALAFATARGTLFTCVAQNLNVKLDFDGSYAVTHSHSIYRHEPALLPSSQITFKLNDLNSEESRNLVFQLNVPALVEQPNNNDIIGRVSIEYTDAINGRQIHTPTIPFLLVHPAQLTPDSPLLVINYALDLQRNRAETSRVLKEAVNEPNYERARELLNAQLAKIRSSVSAQDPLCQQLIRDLEYQYTSQYELRTTMTNMYM
;
A
#
# COMPACT_ATOMS: atom_id res chain seq x y z
N MET A 1 3.54 12.61 -20.98
CA MET A 1 2.97 11.33 -21.45
C MET A 1 1.46 11.39 -21.26
N ARG A 2 0.66 10.94 -22.23
CA ARG A 2 -0.81 10.88 -22.07
C ARG A 2 -1.13 9.72 -21.12
N THR A 3 -1.82 10.01 -20.02
CA THR A 3 -2.42 8.99 -19.14
C THR A 3 -3.56 8.30 -19.89
N LEU A 4 -3.85 7.05 -19.55
CA LEU A 4 -5.02 6.37 -20.12
C LEU A 4 -6.32 7.07 -19.66
N PRO A 5 -7.38 7.07 -20.49
CA PRO A 5 -8.68 7.62 -20.09
C PRO A 5 -9.17 6.98 -18.79
N ASP A 6 -9.92 7.75 -17.98
CA ASP A 6 -10.53 7.22 -16.76
C ASP A 6 -11.41 6.01 -17.08
N GLY A 7 -11.33 4.96 -16.25
CA GLY A 7 -12.03 3.69 -16.45
C GLY A 7 -11.34 2.68 -17.39
N VAL A 8 -10.13 2.96 -17.88
CA VAL A 8 -9.35 2.01 -18.70
C VAL A 8 -8.25 1.35 -17.86
N VAL A 9 -8.34 0.03 -17.71
CA VAL A 9 -7.31 -0.77 -17.02
C VAL A 9 -6.34 -1.41 -18.01
N CYS A 10 -5.02 -1.34 -17.74
CA CYS A 10 -3.98 -1.86 -18.64
C CYS A 10 -3.13 -2.93 -17.94
N HIS A 11 -3.28 -4.21 -18.33
CA HIS A 11 -2.39 -5.27 -17.87
C HIS A 11 -1.31 -5.56 -18.91
N THR A 12 -0.06 -5.67 -18.47
CA THR A 12 1.08 -5.97 -19.35
C THR A 12 1.71 -7.31 -18.95
N PHE A 13 2.18 -8.06 -19.95
CA PHE A 13 2.77 -9.38 -19.74
C PHE A 13 4.15 -9.43 -20.39
N GLY A 14 5.17 -9.75 -19.60
CA GLY A 14 6.56 -9.85 -20.05
C GLY A 14 6.99 -11.30 -20.15
N TYR A 15 7.37 -11.75 -21.35
CA TYR A 15 7.77 -13.14 -21.60
C TYR A 15 9.30 -13.27 -21.75
N GLY A 16 9.89 -14.19 -20.98
CA GLY A 16 11.33 -14.50 -21.01
C GLY A 16 12.21 -13.29 -20.65
N LEU A 17 13.53 -13.37 -20.84
CA LEU A 17 14.45 -12.30 -20.42
C LEU A 17 14.61 -11.15 -21.44
N GLY A 18 13.98 -11.25 -22.61
CA GLY A 18 14.17 -10.28 -23.71
C GLY A 18 13.27 -9.04 -23.64
N HIS A 19 12.34 -8.97 -22.69
CA HIS A 19 11.45 -7.82 -22.53
C HIS A 19 12.06 -6.75 -21.62
N ARG A 20 11.51 -5.53 -21.67
CA ARG A 20 11.90 -4.43 -20.77
C ARG A 20 10.85 -4.31 -19.66
N ALA A 21 11.06 -5.00 -18.54
CA ALA A 21 10.13 -5.03 -17.40
C ALA A 21 9.72 -3.62 -16.96
N ALA A 22 10.68 -2.72 -16.78
CA ALA A 22 10.43 -1.33 -16.40
C ALA A 22 9.49 -0.58 -17.35
N LEU A 23 9.56 -0.83 -18.66
CA LEU A 23 8.65 -0.20 -19.63
C LEU A 23 7.23 -0.77 -19.48
N LEU A 24 7.10 -2.08 -19.36
CA LEU A 24 5.81 -2.76 -19.24
C LEU A 24 5.12 -2.43 -17.92
N SER A 25 5.88 -2.34 -16.83
CA SER A 25 5.39 -1.88 -15.52
C SER A 25 4.89 -0.44 -15.60
N GLN A 26 5.68 0.49 -16.14
CA GLN A 26 5.24 1.87 -16.32
C GLN A 26 3.95 1.98 -17.16
N LEU A 27 3.81 1.17 -18.21
CA LEU A 27 2.59 1.14 -19.02
C LEU A 27 1.37 0.61 -18.25
N ALA A 28 1.56 -0.40 -17.39
CA ALA A 28 0.50 -0.92 -16.54
C ALA A 28 0.09 0.07 -15.44
N GLU A 29 1.06 0.74 -14.81
CA GLU A 29 0.83 1.79 -13.80
C GLU A 29 0.00 2.96 -14.34
N GLN A 30 0.12 3.28 -15.65
CA GLN A 30 -0.72 4.30 -16.28
C GLN A 30 -2.19 3.87 -16.41
N GLY A 31 -2.50 2.58 -16.32
CA GLY A 31 -3.83 2.03 -16.58
C GLY A 31 -4.64 1.75 -15.32
N HIS A 32 -4.89 2.77 -14.48
CA HIS A 32 -5.93 2.77 -13.44
C HIS A 32 -6.11 1.44 -12.66
N GLY A 33 -5.02 0.85 -12.15
CA GLY A 33 -5.07 -0.45 -11.43
C GLY A 33 -4.59 -1.66 -12.23
N GLY A 34 -4.00 -1.41 -13.40
CA GLY A 34 -3.31 -2.39 -14.22
C GLY A 34 -2.10 -3.02 -13.51
N THR A 35 -1.76 -4.23 -13.90
CA THR A 35 -0.62 -4.98 -13.34
C THR A 35 0.34 -5.42 -14.44
N PHE A 36 1.63 -5.41 -14.13
CA PHE A 36 2.63 -6.12 -14.90
C PHE A 36 2.80 -7.53 -14.32
N THR A 37 2.80 -8.53 -15.20
CA THR A 37 3.04 -9.93 -14.83
C THR A 37 4.22 -10.47 -15.63
N PHE A 38 5.26 -10.90 -14.94
CA PHE A 38 6.36 -11.64 -15.54
C PHE A 38 5.97 -13.12 -15.74
N ILE A 39 6.23 -13.64 -16.94
CA ILE A 39 5.93 -15.02 -17.33
C ILE A 39 7.26 -15.70 -17.65
N ASP A 40 7.70 -16.56 -16.73
CA ASP A 40 8.93 -17.33 -16.84
C ASP A 40 8.77 -18.57 -17.74
N GLN A 41 7.61 -19.25 -17.64
CA GLN A 41 7.31 -20.46 -18.41
C GLN A 41 6.08 -20.27 -19.30
N VAL A 42 6.14 -20.78 -20.54
CA VAL A 42 5.05 -20.68 -21.53
C VAL A 42 3.73 -21.19 -20.96
N ASP A 43 3.77 -22.27 -20.19
CA ASP A 43 2.56 -22.91 -19.65
C ASP A 43 1.83 -22.04 -18.63
N SER A 44 2.51 -21.05 -18.03
CA SER A 44 1.92 -20.11 -17.07
C SER A 44 1.11 -19.00 -17.74
N ILE A 45 1.18 -18.85 -19.07
CA ILE A 45 0.50 -17.78 -19.80
C ILE A 45 -1.02 -17.88 -19.69
N ALA A 46 -1.57 -19.09 -19.84
CA ALA A 46 -3.01 -19.32 -19.79
C ALA A 46 -3.56 -18.96 -18.41
N LEU A 47 -2.81 -19.28 -17.35
CA LEU A 47 -3.16 -18.92 -15.99
C LEU A 47 -3.10 -17.39 -15.78
N ALA A 48 -2.02 -16.74 -16.21
CA ALA A 48 -1.87 -15.29 -16.09
C ALA A 48 -3.00 -14.51 -16.81
N PHE A 49 -3.40 -14.96 -18.00
CA PHE A 49 -4.56 -14.40 -18.72
C PHE A 49 -5.90 -14.74 -18.07
N ALA A 50 -6.07 -15.97 -17.57
CA ALA A 50 -7.28 -16.37 -16.88
C ALA A 50 -7.48 -15.57 -15.59
N THR A 51 -6.40 -15.30 -14.85
CA THR A 51 -6.43 -14.42 -13.68
C THR A 51 -6.82 -13.00 -14.07
N ALA A 52 -6.20 -12.42 -15.11
CA ALA A 52 -6.52 -11.07 -15.57
C ALA A 52 -7.93 -10.93 -16.16
N ARG A 53 -8.49 -11.99 -16.77
CA ARG A 53 -9.86 -12.01 -17.28
C ARG A 53 -10.90 -12.36 -16.22
N GLY A 54 -10.54 -13.23 -15.27
CA GLY A 54 -11.43 -13.72 -14.23
C GLY A 54 -11.87 -12.61 -13.29
N THR A 55 -10.97 -11.66 -13.00
CA THR A 55 -11.28 -10.47 -12.20
C THR A 55 -12.37 -9.61 -12.81
N LEU A 56 -12.43 -9.47 -14.15
CA LEU A 56 -13.42 -8.63 -14.83
C LEU A 56 -14.88 -9.04 -14.54
N PHE A 57 -15.16 -10.34 -14.39
CA PHE A 57 -16.51 -10.84 -14.11
C PHE A 57 -16.86 -10.84 -12.62
N THR A 58 -15.89 -10.56 -11.75
CA THR A 58 -16.06 -10.53 -10.30
C THR A 58 -16.14 -9.12 -9.74
N CYS A 59 -16.13 -8.09 -10.59
CA CYS A 59 -16.23 -6.70 -10.14
C CYS A 59 -17.57 -6.46 -9.45
N VAL A 60 -17.53 -5.95 -8.22
CA VAL A 60 -18.72 -5.63 -7.40
C VAL A 60 -18.90 -4.13 -7.18
N ALA A 61 -17.81 -3.36 -7.26
CA ALA A 61 -17.83 -1.91 -7.12
C ALA A 61 -16.87 -1.28 -8.11
N GLN A 62 -17.35 -0.31 -8.89
CA GLN A 62 -16.57 0.46 -9.84
C GLN A 62 -16.32 1.87 -9.31
N ASN A 63 -15.21 2.49 -9.73
CA ASN A 63 -14.86 3.87 -9.35
C ASN A 63 -14.93 4.13 -7.83
N LEU A 64 -14.46 3.16 -7.04
CA LEU A 64 -14.42 3.20 -5.59
C LEU A 64 -13.51 4.33 -5.11
N ASN A 65 -14.07 5.25 -4.34
CA ASN A 65 -13.33 6.30 -3.66
C ASN A 65 -13.53 6.20 -2.15
N VAL A 66 -12.46 6.35 -1.39
CA VAL A 66 -12.49 6.46 0.07
C VAL A 66 -12.17 7.90 0.45
N LYS A 67 -13.13 8.56 1.08
CA LYS A 67 -13.03 9.95 1.51
C LYS A 67 -12.71 10.00 2.99
N LEU A 68 -11.65 10.71 3.35
CA LEU A 68 -11.31 11.05 4.73
C LEU A 68 -11.49 12.55 4.90
N ASP A 69 -12.22 12.94 5.93
CA ASP A 69 -12.47 14.33 6.30
C ASP A 69 -12.11 14.50 7.78
N PHE A 70 -10.98 15.15 8.05
CA PHE A 70 -10.46 15.39 9.39
C PHE A 70 -10.78 16.80 9.86
N ASP A 71 -11.09 16.91 11.15
CA ASP A 71 -11.46 18.17 11.79
C ASP A 71 -10.21 18.97 12.23
N GLY A 72 -10.32 20.29 12.37
CA GLY A 72 -9.28 21.12 13.01
C GLY A 72 -7.88 21.02 12.39
N SER A 73 -6.89 20.67 13.21
CA SER A 73 -5.46 20.58 12.83
C SER A 73 -4.99 19.15 12.52
N TYR A 74 -5.91 18.18 12.46
CA TYR A 74 -5.62 16.82 12.02
C TYR A 74 -5.49 16.79 10.49
N ALA A 75 -4.37 16.27 10.00
CA ALA A 75 -4.12 16.23 8.56
C ALA A 75 -3.27 15.01 8.19
N VAL A 76 -3.59 14.38 7.07
CA VAL A 76 -2.76 13.33 6.49
C VAL A 76 -1.48 13.95 5.98
N THR A 77 -0.33 13.48 6.47
CA THR A 77 1.00 13.99 6.10
C THR A 77 1.70 13.14 5.06
N HIS A 78 1.38 11.84 5.02
CA HIS A 78 1.97 10.91 4.08
C HIS A 78 1.00 9.77 3.74
N SER A 79 0.99 9.34 2.48
CA SER A 79 0.30 8.13 2.04
C SER A 79 1.33 7.05 1.75
N HIS A 80 1.18 5.88 2.40
CA HIS A 80 1.95 4.66 2.10
C HIS A 80 1.20 3.73 1.14
N SER A 81 0.07 4.20 0.62
CA SER A 81 -0.77 3.47 -0.31
C SER A 81 -0.33 3.68 -1.76
N ILE A 82 -0.46 2.64 -2.59
CA ILE A 82 -0.23 2.71 -4.05
C ILE A 82 -1.33 3.47 -4.79
N TYR A 83 -2.47 3.72 -4.13
CA TYR A 83 -3.60 4.39 -4.76
C TYR A 83 -3.36 5.89 -4.85
N ARG A 84 -3.77 6.46 -5.98
CA ARG A 84 -3.79 7.91 -6.16
C ARG A 84 -4.78 8.55 -5.19
N HIS A 85 -4.47 9.77 -4.79
CA HIS A 85 -5.32 10.54 -3.89
C HIS A 85 -5.36 12.01 -4.31
N GLU A 86 -6.45 12.65 -3.95
CA GLU A 86 -6.67 14.09 -4.16
C GLU A 86 -6.95 14.77 -2.82
N PRO A 87 -6.30 15.91 -2.51
CA PRO A 87 -5.25 16.57 -3.31
C PRO A 87 -3.96 15.73 -3.37
N ALA A 88 -3.18 15.90 -4.44
CA ALA A 88 -1.91 15.18 -4.61
C ALA A 88 -0.79 15.70 -3.68
N LEU A 89 -0.96 16.91 -3.15
CA LEU A 89 -0.04 17.52 -2.19
C LEU A 89 -0.57 17.31 -0.77
N LEU A 90 0.32 16.87 0.10
CA LEU A 90 0.10 16.74 1.55
C LEU A 90 0.96 17.77 2.28
N PRO A 91 0.56 18.25 3.47
CA PRO A 91 -0.55 17.73 4.30
C PRO A 91 -1.95 18.19 3.85
N SER A 92 -2.97 17.37 4.10
CA SER A 92 -4.38 17.73 3.88
C SER A 92 -5.31 17.11 4.93
N SER A 93 -6.30 17.86 5.40
CA SER A 93 -7.38 17.36 6.26
C SER A 93 -8.49 16.67 5.48
N GLN A 94 -8.65 17.02 4.20
CA GLN A 94 -9.61 16.39 3.29
C GLN A 94 -8.85 15.66 2.19
N ILE A 95 -9.06 14.35 2.11
CA ILE A 95 -8.35 13.50 1.14
C ILE A 95 -9.29 12.44 0.59
N THR A 96 -9.26 12.25 -0.73
CA THR A 96 -10.01 11.19 -1.42
C THR A 96 -9.02 10.24 -2.07
N PHE A 97 -8.97 8.99 -1.59
CA PHE A 97 -8.22 7.92 -2.24
C PHE A 97 -9.07 7.31 -3.35
N LYS A 98 -8.49 7.18 -4.55
CA LYS A 98 -9.12 6.57 -5.74
C LYS A 98 -8.66 5.13 -5.87
N LEU A 99 -9.52 4.19 -5.51
CA LEU A 99 -9.24 2.77 -5.52
C LEU A 99 -9.65 2.12 -6.85
N ASN A 100 -10.33 2.82 -7.76
CA ASN A 100 -10.84 2.25 -9.01
C ASN A 100 -11.81 1.09 -8.72
N ASP A 101 -11.68 -0.06 -9.37
CA ASP A 101 -12.62 -1.15 -9.23
C ASP A 101 -12.23 -2.11 -8.09
N LEU A 102 -13.22 -2.74 -7.46
CA LEU A 102 -13.07 -3.75 -6.42
C LEU A 102 -13.83 -5.01 -6.80
N ASN A 103 -13.16 -6.16 -6.67
CA ASN A 103 -13.73 -7.47 -6.96
C ASN A 103 -14.33 -8.15 -5.73
N SER A 104 -15.19 -9.14 -5.97
CA SER A 104 -15.73 -10.01 -4.95
C SER A 104 -14.59 -10.68 -4.19
N GLU A 105 -14.72 -10.75 -2.86
CA GLU A 105 -13.73 -11.31 -1.93
C GLU A 105 -12.36 -10.59 -1.90
N GLU A 106 -12.22 -9.49 -2.64
CA GLU A 106 -11.02 -8.67 -2.60
C GLU A 106 -11.01 -7.75 -1.37
N SER A 107 -9.87 -7.68 -0.68
CA SER A 107 -9.65 -6.75 0.42
C SER A 107 -8.47 -5.84 0.13
N ARG A 108 -8.64 -4.54 0.41
CA ARG A 108 -7.61 -3.51 0.18
C ARG A 108 -7.36 -2.73 1.45
N ASN A 109 -6.08 -2.48 1.72
CA ASN A 109 -5.65 -1.71 2.87
C ASN A 109 -5.18 -0.31 2.43
N LEU A 110 -5.65 0.72 3.13
CA LEU A 110 -5.17 2.09 3.00
C LEU A 110 -4.33 2.44 4.22
N VAL A 111 -3.07 2.78 3.99
CA VAL A 111 -2.14 3.18 5.05
C VAL A 111 -1.66 4.58 4.81
N PHE A 112 -1.77 5.41 5.84
CA PHE A 112 -1.36 6.80 5.81
C PHE A 112 -0.84 7.21 7.19
N GLN A 113 -0.14 8.34 7.24
CA GLN A 113 0.30 8.98 8.46
C GLN A 113 -0.57 10.19 8.74
N LEU A 114 -1.03 10.31 9.98
CA LEU A 114 -1.86 11.41 10.45
C LEU A 114 -1.04 12.28 11.41
N ASN A 115 -1.01 13.59 11.16
CA ASN A 115 -0.53 14.55 12.15
C ASN A 115 -1.57 14.69 13.26
N VAL A 116 -1.16 14.37 14.49
CA VAL A 116 -1.96 14.55 15.70
C VAL A 116 -1.33 15.72 16.48
N PRO A 117 -2.03 16.86 16.62
CA PRO A 117 -1.53 18.01 17.36
C PRO A 117 -1.28 17.65 18.84
N ALA A 118 -0.30 18.32 19.46
CA ALA A 118 -0.09 18.22 20.89
C ALA A 118 -1.32 18.77 21.62
N LEU A 119 -1.77 18.05 22.65
CA LEU A 119 -2.87 18.47 23.49
C LEU A 119 -2.45 19.67 24.34
N VAL A 120 -3.21 20.76 24.29
CA VAL A 120 -2.96 21.97 25.08
C VAL A 120 -3.58 21.85 26.48
N GLU A 121 -4.62 21.01 26.65
CA GLU A 121 -5.31 20.75 27.92
C GLU A 121 -5.56 19.25 28.09
N GLN A 122 -5.70 18.76 29.34
CA GLN A 122 -6.00 17.35 29.63
C GLN A 122 -7.40 16.98 29.11
N PRO A 123 -7.55 16.23 28.02
CA PRO A 123 -8.86 15.86 27.53
C PRO A 123 -9.32 14.64 28.33
N ASN A 124 -10.38 14.80 29.10
CA ASN A 124 -11.08 13.69 29.75
C ASN A 124 -12.01 12.94 28.77
N ASN A 125 -11.91 13.18 27.46
CA ASN A 125 -12.85 12.68 26.46
C ASN A 125 -12.15 12.01 25.26
N ASN A 126 -12.86 11.04 24.69
CA ASN A 126 -12.57 10.49 23.37
C ASN A 126 -13.06 11.49 22.33
N ASP A 127 -12.15 12.02 21.51
CA ASP A 127 -12.49 13.03 20.51
C ASP A 127 -12.78 12.38 19.16
N ILE A 128 -13.85 12.81 18.51
CA ILE A 128 -14.05 12.54 17.09
C ILE A 128 -13.13 13.51 16.34
N ILE A 129 -12.13 12.97 15.66
CA ILE A 129 -11.10 13.76 14.97
C ILE A 129 -11.33 13.89 13.47
N GLY A 130 -12.34 13.18 12.97
CA GLY A 130 -12.66 13.12 11.56
C GLY A 130 -13.61 11.98 11.24
N ARG A 131 -13.88 11.79 9.95
CA ARG A 131 -14.79 10.77 9.42
C ARG A 131 -14.24 10.15 8.14
N VAL A 132 -14.62 8.90 7.91
CA VAL A 132 -14.40 8.18 6.66
C VAL A 132 -15.73 7.84 6.00
N SER A 133 -15.79 7.94 4.68
CA SER A 133 -16.90 7.44 3.88
C SER A 133 -16.40 6.85 2.58
N ILE A 134 -17.25 6.04 1.96
CA ILE A 134 -16.96 5.37 0.71
C ILE A 134 -18.04 5.74 -0.29
N GLU A 135 -17.62 6.00 -1.52
CA GLU A 135 -18.51 6.12 -2.66
C GLU A 135 -18.05 5.21 -3.79
N TYR A 136 -19.00 4.61 -4.51
CA TYR A 136 -18.72 3.75 -5.65
C TYR A 136 -19.96 3.58 -6.52
N THR A 137 -19.77 3.04 -7.72
CA THR A 137 -20.86 2.56 -8.57
C THR A 137 -21.04 1.06 -8.39
N ASP A 138 -22.22 0.60 -7.97
CA ASP A 138 -22.56 -0.81 -7.86
C ASP A 138 -22.51 -1.46 -9.26
N ALA A 139 -21.64 -2.45 -9.44
CA ALA A 139 -21.40 -3.07 -10.74
C ALA A 139 -22.59 -3.90 -11.25
N ILE A 140 -23.50 -4.32 -10.38
CA ILE A 140 -24.65 -5.17 -10.72
C ILE A 140 -25.80 -4.34 -11.28
N ASN A 141 -26.11 -3.21 -10.64
CA ASN A 141 -27.29 -2.40 -10.98
C ASN A 141 -26.95 -0.98 -11.49
N GLY A 142 -25.66 -0.62 -11.53
CA GLY A 142 -25.17 0.66 -12.03
C GLY A 142 -25.49 1.86 -11.15
N ARG A 143 -25.95 1.66 -9.91
CA ARG A 143 -26.32 2.76 -9.01
C ARG A 143 -25.10 3.32 -8.30
N GLN A 144 -25.09 4.64 -8.14
CA GLN A 144 -24.13 5.29 -7.26
C GLN A 144 -24.52 5.02 -5.80
N ILE A 145 -23.57 4.50 -5.03
CA ILE A 145 -23.69 4.22 -3.61
C ILE A 145 -22.80 5.19 -2.83
N HIS A 146 -23.34 5.74 -1.75
CA HIS A 146 -22.61 6.52 -0.76
C HIS A 146 -22.85 5.88 0.61
N THR A 147 -21.80 5.46 1.29
CA THR A 147 -21.94 4.86 2.61
C THR A 147 -22.19 5.93 3.68
N PRO A 148 -22.82 5.57 4.80
CA PRO A 148 -22.77 6.38 6.00
C PRO A 148 -21.32 6.71 6.38
N THR A 149 -21.12 7.86 7.03
CA THR A 149 -19.81 8.26 7.53
C THR A 149 -19.51 7.56 8.86
N ILE A 150 -18.28 7.07 9.01
CA ILE A 150 -17.80 6.41 10.24
C ILE A 150 -16.78 7.34 10.91
N PRO A 151 -16.90 7.64 12.22
CA PRO A 151 -15.97 8.53 12.90
C PRO A 151 -14.62 7.87 13.20
N PHE A 152 -13.55 8.66 13.10
CA PHE A 152 -12.26 8.36 13.73
C PHE A 152 -12.29 8.83 15.17
N LEU A 153 -12.00 7.92 16.11
CA LEU A 153 -11.95 8.22 17.54
C LEU A 153 -10.50 8.28 18.01
N LEU A 154 -10.13 9.38 18.65
CA LEU A 154 -8.86 9.52 19.35
C LEU A 154 -9.11 9.37 20.85
N VAL A 155 -8.46 8.39 21.45
CA VAL A 155 -8.59 8.08 22.89
C VAL A 155 -7.43 8.73 23.63
N HIS A 156 -7.76 9.52 24.64
CA HIS A 156 -6.80 10.15 25.55
C HIS A 156 -6.87 9.51 26.93
N PRO A 157 -6.08 8.45 27.20
CA PRO A 157 -6.11 7.80 28.49
C PRO A 157 -5.50 8.69 29.57
N ALA A 158 -6.25 8.97 30.64
CA ALA A 158 -5.74 9.70 31.81
C ALA A 158 -4.61 8.95 32.53
N GLN A 159 -4.61 7.62 32.46
CA GLN A 159 -3.56 6.74 32.97
C GLN A 159 -3.36 5.55 32.02
N LEU A 160 -2.10 5.17 31.79
CA LEU A 160 -1.74 3.97 31.05
C LEU A 160 -1.18 2.94 32.04
N THR A 161 -1.87 1.82 32.19
CA THR A 161 -1.32 0.64 32.86
C THR A 161 -0.48 -0.17 31.86
N PRO A 162 0.55 -0.92 32.31
CA PRO A 162 1.36 -1.76 31.42
C PRO A 162 0.54 -2.78 30.60
N ASP A 163 -0.58 -3.25 31.14
CA ASP A 163 -1.47 -4.23 30.50
C ASP A 163 -2.61 -3.58 29.69
N SER A 164 -2.56 -2.26 29.48
CA SER A 164 -3.63 -1.55 28.76
C SER A 164 -3.76 -2.06 27.32
N PRO A 165 -4.99 -2.34 26.84
CA PRO A 165 -5.21 -2.73 25.45
C PRO A 165 -4.78 -1.64 24.45
N LEU A 166 -4.66 -0.38 24.91
CA LEU A 166 -4.16 0.74 24.08
C LEU A 166 -2.66 0.64 23.79
N LEU A 167 -1.91 -0.15 24.56
CA LEU A 167 -0.49 -0.43 24.31
C LEU A 167 -0.27 -1.62 23.38
N VAL A 168 -1.33 -2.39 23.08
CA VAL A 168 -1.24 -3.52 22.15
C VAL A 168 -1.10 -2.97 20.72
N ILE A 169 0.01 -3.31 20.08
CA ILE A 169 0.25 -2.95 18.69
C ILE A 169 -0.79 -3.64 17.80
N ASN A 170 -1.49 -2.86 16.98
CA ASN A 170 -2.42 -3.40 16.00
C ASN A 170 -1.68 -4.25 14.96
N TYR A 171 -1.98 -5.56 14.93
CA TYR A 171 -1.33 -6.53 14.06
C TYR A 171 -1.43 -6.16 12.57
N ALA A 172 -2.63 -5.79 12.09
CA ALA A 172 -2.85 -5.44 10.69
C ALA A 172 -2.06 -4.19 10.30
N LEU A 173 -1.98 -3.20 11.18
CA LEU A 173 -1.18 -2.00 10.96
C LEU A 173 0.33 -2.30 10.97
N ASP A 174 0.80 -3.13 11.89
CA ASP A 174 2.20 -3.56 11.96
C ASP A 174 2.64 -4.29 10.68
N LEU A 175 1.80 -5.20 10.19
CA LEU A 175 2.02 -5.93 8.93
C LEU A 175 2.20 -4.97 7.76
N GLN A 176 1.29 -3.99 7.61
CA GLN A 176 1.37 -3.04 6.50
C GLN A 176 2.50 -2.02 6.68
N ARG A 177 2.85 -1.65 7.91
CA ARG A 177 4.02 -0.82 8.22
C ARG A 177 5.30 -1.53 7.79
N ASN A 178 5.48 -2.79 8.17
CA ASN A 178 6.61 -3.60 7.75
C ASN A 178 6.72 -3.66 6.23
N ARG A 179 5.62 -3.89 5.52
CA ARG A 179 5.58 -3.86 4.05
C ARG A 179 6.06 -2.52 3.49
N ALA A 180 5.44 -1.41 3.91
CA ALA A 180 5.72 -0.08 3.37
C ALA A 180 7.15 0.38 3.67
N GLU A 181 7.61 0.19 4.92
CA GLU A 181 8.98 0.54 5.30
C GLU A 181 10.02 -0.30 4.56
N THR A 182 9.76 -1.59 4.36
CA THR A 182 10.67 -2.47 3.61
C THR A 182 10.80 -2.01 2.16
N SER A 183 9.69 -1.72 1.47
CA SER A 183 9.74 -1.17 0.11
C SER A 183 10.55 0.14 0.03
N ARG A 184 10.40 1.04 1.02
CA ARG A 184 11.18 2.27 1.08
C ARG A 184 12.67 1.99 1.29
N VAL A 185 13.01 1.15 2.26
CA VAL A 185 14.41 0.78 2.58
C VAL A 185 15.09 0.08 1.41
N LEU A 186 14.39 -0.82 0.72
CA LEU A 186 14.88 -1.49 -0.49
C LEU A 186 15.25 -0.46 -1.57
N LYS A 187 14.34 0.50 -1.83
CA LYS A 187 14.58 1.57 -2.81
C LYS A 187 15.77 2.45 -2.40
N GLU A 188 15.93 2.73 -1.12
CA GLU A 188 17.09 3.48 -0.61
C GLU A 188 18.39 2.68 -0.78
N ALA A 189 18.41 1.41 -0.41
CA ALA A 189 19.57 0.53 -0.55
C ALA A 189 20.02 0.35 -2.01
N VAL A 190 19.09 0.26 -2.96
CA VAL A 190 19.39 0.19 -4.41
C VAL A 190 20.06 1.45 -4.95
N ASN A 191 19.74 2.61 -4.36
CA ASN A 191 20.27 3.90 -4.77
C ASN A 191 21.49 4.33 -3.94
N GLU A 192 21.80 3.61 -2.87
CA GLU A 192 22.96 3.86 -2.02
C GLU A 192 24.25 3.42 -2.75
N PRO A 193 25.18 4.36 -3.04
CA PRO A 193 26.43 4.04 -3.73
C PRO A 193 27.37 3.16 -2.90
N ASN A 194 27.32 3.24 -1.57
CA ASN A 194 28.17 2.43 -0.70
C ASN A 194 27.47 1.11 -0.33
N TYR A 195 27.99 0.00 -0.85
CA TYR A 195 27.43 -1.33 -0.64
C TYR A 195 27.35 -1.74 0.85
N GLU A 196 28.34 -1.40 1.69
CA GLU A 196 28.27 -1.71 3.12
C GLU A 196 27.14 -0.93 3.80
N ARG A 197 26.96 0.34 3.45
CA ARG A 197 25.86 1.16 3.96
C ARG A 197 24.50 0.65 3.47
N ALA A 198 24.41 0.19 2.23
CA ALA A 198 23.21 -0.47 1.72
C ALA A 198 22.87 -1.73 2.54
N ARG A 199 23.88 -2.55 2.88
CA ARG A 199 23.68 -3.73 3.75
C ARG A 199 23.26 -3.36 5.17
N GLU A 200 23.83 -2.31 5.75
CA GLU A 200 23.42 -1.82 7.07
C GLU A 200 21.94 -1.44 7.09
N LEU A 201 21.45 -0.75 6.05
CA LEU A 201 20.03 -0.39 5.91
C LEU A 201 19.14 -1.64 5.86
N LEU A 202 19.49 -2.64 5.03
CA LEU A 202 18.73 -3.88 4.90
C LEU A 202 18.72 -4.69 6.21
N ASN A 203 19.88 -4.82 6.86
CA ASN A 203 20.01 -5.53 8.14
C ASN A 203 19.23 -4.86 9.27
N ALA A 204 19.24 -3.53 9.33
CA ALA A 204 18.46 -2.78 10.30
C ALA A 204 16.95 -3.00 10.09
N GLN A 205 16.48 -3.04 8.84
CA GLN A 205 15.09 -3.31 8.54
C GLN A 205 14.70 -4.75 8.87
N LEU A 206 15.55 -5.72 8.56
CA LEU A 206 15.36 -7.13 8.90
C LEU A 206 15.26 -7.32 10.43
N ALA A 207 16.11 -6.66 11.21
CA ALA A 207 16.02 -6.69 12.67
C ALA A 207 14.69 -6.14 13.19
N LYS A 208 14.20 -5.04 12.61
CA LYS A 208 12.89 -4.46 12.95
C LYS A 208 11.75 -5.44 12.70
N ILE A 209 11.68 -6.04 11.51
CA ILE A 209 10.60 -6.99 11.16
C ILE A 209 10.63 -8.19 12.11
N ARG A 210 11.81 -8.76 12.39
CA ARG A 210 11.94 -9.92 13.30
C ARG A 210 11.49 -9.62 14.74
N SER A 211 11.61 -8.37 15.18
CA SER A 211 11.15 -7.93 16.51
C SER A 211 9.69 -7.52 16.56
N SER A 212 8.99 -7.50 15.42
CA SER A 212 7.62 -6.98 15.33
C SER A 212 6.58 -8.05 15.68
N VAL A 213 5.36 -7.61 16.00
CA VAL A 213 4.25 -8.53 16.35
C VAL A 213 3.79 -9.37 15.16
N SER A 214 3.97 -8.87 13.93
CA SER A 214 3.64 -9.55 12.69
C SER A 214 4.81 -10.35 12.09
N ALA A 215 5.92 -10.55 12.81
CA ALA A 215 7.12 -11.21 12.29
C ALA A 215 6.85 -12.59 11.66
N GLN A 216 5.92 -13.36 12.23
CA GLN A 216 5.58 -14.72 11.78
C GLN A 216 4.54 -14.75 10.66
N ASP A 217 4.00 -13.60 10.25
CA ASP A 217 3.06 -13.52 9.14
C ASP A 217 3.71 -14.02 7.84
N PRO A 218 3.00 -14.79 6.98
CA PRO A 218 3.55 -15.25 5.71
C PRO A 218 4.16 -14.13 4.85
N LEU A 219 3.57 -12.93 4.85
CA LEU A 219 4.10 -11.78 4.14
C LEU A 219 5.41 -11.29 4.79
N CYS A 220 5.46 -11.13 6.11
CA CYS A 220 6.69 -10.74 6.81
C CYS A 220 7.80 -11.77 6.65
N GLN A 221 7.47 -13.06 6.66
CA GLN A 221 8.42 -14.13 6.39
C GLN A 221 8.97 -14.08 4.96
N GLN A 222 8.14 -13.70 3.98
CA GLN A 222 8.62 -13.44 2.62
C GLN A 222 9.54 -12.22 2.58
N LEU A 223 9.16 -11.10 3.18
CA LEU A 223 10.00 -9.90 3.26
C LEU A 223 11.35 -10.18 3.92
N ILE A 224 11.38 -11.00 4.97
CA ILE A 224 12.61 -11.43 5.63
C ILE A 224 13.49 -12.22 4.64
N ARG A 225 12.94 -13.21 3.93
CA ARG A 225 13.71 -13.98 2.92
C ARG A 225 14.26 -13.07 1.82
N ASP A 226 13.46 -12.11 1.37
CA ASP A 226 13.86 -11.17 0.32
C ASP A 226 15.01 -10.27 0.79
N LEU A 227 15.02 -9.85 2.06
CA LEU A 227 16.10 -9.06 2.67
C LEU A 227 17.34 -9.90 3.02
N GLU A 228 17.17 -11.17 3.35
CA GLU A 228 18.25 -12.11 3.66
C GLU A 228 19.04 -12.55 2.42
N TYR A 229 18.45 -12.42 1.23
CA TYR A 229 19.12 -12.79 -0.01
C TYR A 229 20.45 -12.04 -0.12
N GLN A 230 21.55 -12.81 -0.09
CA GLN A 230 22.89 -12.26 -0.12
C GLN A 230 23.25 -11.90 -1.56
N TYR A 231 23.07 -10.64 -1.91
CA TYR A 231 23.56 -10.12 -3.18
C TYR A 231 25.09 -10.09 -3.16
N THR A 232 25.75 -10.87 -4.02
CA THR A 232 27.22 -10.96 -4.06
C THR A 232 27.88 -9.66 -4.53
N SER A 233 27.11 -8.73 -5.09
CA SER A 233 27.58 -7.40 -5.51
C SER A 233 26.45 -6.38 -5.56
N GLN A 234 26.81 -5.09 -5.59
CA GLN A 234 25.85 -4.00 -5.84
C GLN A 234 25.16 -4.13 -7.22
N TYR A 235 25.84 -4.69 -8.22
CA TYR A 235 25.26 -4.95 -9.53
C TYR A 235 24.13 -5.99 -9.45
N GLU A 236 24.34 -7.07 -8.69
CA GLU A 236 23.34 -8.12 -8.49
C GLU A 236 22.14 -7.63 -7.66
N LEU A 237 22.38 -6.82 -6.63
CA LEU A 237 21.34 -6.13 -5.86
C LEU A 237 20.44 -5.31 -6.78
N ARG A 238 21.05 -4.46 -7.63
CA ARG A 238 20.31 -3.59 -8.55
C ARG A 238 19.54 -4.40 -9.59
N THR A 239 20.16 -5.41 -10.19
CA THR A 239 19.52 -6.20 -11.26
C THR A 239 18.37 -7.05 -10.73
N THR A 240 18.55 -7.72 -9.60
CA THR A 240 17.50 -8.56 -8.99
C THR A 240 16.33 -7.72 -8.51
N MET A 241 16.58 -6.60 -7.82
CA MET A 241 15.50 -5.77 -7.29
C MET A 241 14.75 -5.00 -8.39
N THR A 242 15.42 -4.61 -9.47
CA THR A 242 14.74 -4.01 -10.65
C THR A 242 13.75 -4.98 -11.29
N ASN A 243 13.96 -6.29 -11.15
CA ASN A 243 13.10 -7.32 -11.75
C ASN A 243 12.00 -7.83 -10.80
N MET A 244 12.10 -7.58 -9.49
CA MET A 244 11.25 -8.20 -8.47
C MET A 244 10.23 -7.24 -7.84
N TYR A 245 10.51 -5.92 -7.84
CA TYR A 245 9.65 -4.91 -7.18
C TYR A 245 9.33 -3.68 -8.03
N MET A 246 9.67 -3.70 -9.32
CA MET A 246 9.11 -2.79 -10.34
C MET A 246 8.33 -3.62 -11.35
#